data_AF-A0AAD6BL69-F1
#
_entry.id   AF-A0AAD6BL69-F1
#
_cell.length_a   1.000
_cell.length_b   1.000
_cell.length_c   1.000
_cell.angle_alpha   90.00
_cell.angle_beta   90.00
_cell.angle_gamma   90.00
#
_symmetry.space_group_name_H-M   'P 1'
#
loop_
_entity.id
_entity.type
_entity.pdbx_description
1 polymer ?
#
loop_
_entity_poly.entity_id
_entity_poly.type
_entity_poly.pdbx_seq_one_letter_code
_entity_poly.pdbx_strand_id
1 'polypeptide(L)'
;MFKNKSAWFSSSVPQACHNYWRLECGSLAGCRTADYLFSEDATCADTMRIFESKDYLWNKVAVFHSLFLSACERRQSVKSVCIGHYVLPPASVQDEVRQVVGRLIWEFEDELSVAQGFSSQTEDECSEVSKSNSGPSDTGSESEAPQSVHCPVTDMRSGYISMDNLQKYSGDLCDFHPGSLRCSHCKGHCCPLHT
;
A
#
# COMPACT_ATOMS: atom_id res chain seq x y z
N MET A 1 16.36 -5.68 1.60
CA MET A 1 15.32 -5.43 0.58
C MET A 1 15.22 -3.96 0.16
N PHE A 2 15.46 -3.00 1.05
CA PHE A 2 15.32 -1.56 0.84
C PHE A 2 16.64 -0.77 0.87
N LYS A 3 17.76 -1.43 0.55
CA LYS A 3 19.09 -0.80 0.58
C LYS A 3 19.12 0.47 -0.30
N ASN A 4 19.68 1.55 0.24
CA ASN A 4 19.76 2.88 -0.39
C ASN A 4 18.39 3.51 -0.71
N LYS A 5 17.34 3.12 0.01
CA LYS A 5 16.03 3.74 -0.05
C LYS A 5 15.71 4.35 1.31
N SER A 6 15.14 5.55 1.27
CA SER A 6 14.68 6.26 2.45
C SER A 6 13.15 6.29 2.51
N ALA A 7 12.58 6.19 3.71
CA ALA A 7 11.14 6.27 3.89
C ALA A 7 10.74 7.20 5.03
N TRP A 8 9.61 7.87 4.83
CA TRP A 8 8.84 8.52 5.87
C TRP A 8 7.58 7.68 6.16
N PHE A 9 7.19 7.65 7.43
CA PHE A 9 6.03 6.91 7.90
C PHE A 9 5.12 7.86 8.67
N SER A 10 3.82 7.84 8.33
CA SER A 10 2.78 8.51 9.09
C SER A 10 2.67 7.94 10.51
N SER A 11 2.15 8.73 11.44
CA SER A 11 1.78 8.30 12.79
C SER A 11 0.72 7.19 12.82
N SER A 12 0.01 6.96 11.71
CA SER A 12 -0.91 5.82 11.57
C SER A 12 -0.19 4.48 11.39
N VAL A 13 1.09 4.47 11.01
CA VAL A 13 1.83 3.26 10.67
C VAL A 13 2.38 2.56 11.94
N PRO A 14 2.11 1.26 12.13
CA PRO A 14 2.65 0.51 13.26
C PRO A 14 4.18 0.47 13.31
N GLN A 15 4.72 0.45 14.53
CA GLN A 15 6.18 0.41 14.77
C GLN A 15 6.86 -0.83 14.14
N ALA A 16 6.12 -1.91 13.93
CA ALA A 16 6.59 -3.12 13.25
C ALA A 16 7.07 -2.81 11.81
N CYS A 17 6.32 -2.00 11.06
CA CYS A 17 6.68 -1.60 9.70
C CYS A 17 8.01 -0.82 9.66
N HIS A 18 8.22 0.08 10.61
CA HIS A 18 9.49 0.81 10.73
C HIS A 18 10.67 -0.13 11.04
N ASN A 19 10.44 -1.13 11.90
CA ASN A 19 11.47 -2.10 12.26
C ASN A 19 11.82 -2.99 11.07
N TYR A 20 10.81 -3.47 10.33
CA TYR A 20 11.00 -4.25 9.11
C TYR A 20 11.77 -3.45 8.04
N TRP A 21 11.39 -2.18 7.81
CA TRP A 21 12.11 -1.30 6.89
C TRP A 21 13.60 -1.17 7.23
N ARG A 22 13.92 -0.94 8.52
CA ARG A 22 15.30 -0.87 9.00
C ARG A 22 16.04 -2.20 8.89
N LEU A 23 15.40 -3.30 9.26
CA LEU A 23 15.96 -4.66 9.16
C LEU A 23 16.37 -4.97 7.72
N GLU A 24 15.53 -4.56 6.78
CA GLU A 24 15.75 -4.73 5.35
C GLU A 24 16.67 -3.67 4.71
N CYS A 25 17.47 -2.98 5.53
CA CYS A 25 18.48 -1.99 5.17
C CYS A 25 17.95 -0.66 4.59
N GLY A 26 16.70 -0.30 4.87
CA GLY A 26 16.14 1.02 4.56
C GLY A 26 16.51 2.07 5.62
N SER A 27 16.62 3.34 5.20
CA SER A 27 16.84 4.48 6.09
C SER A 27 15.54 5.24 6.38
N LEU A 28 15.44 5.87 7.55
CA LEU A 28 14.34 6.77 7.87
C LEU A 28 14.70 8.20 7.47
N ALA A 29 13.76 8.93 6.90
CA ALA A 29 13.92 10.32 6.50
C ALA A 29 12.64 11.12 6.80
N GLY A 30 12.75 12.45 6.75
CA GLY A 30 11.58 13.32 6.86
C GLY A 30 10.71 13.24 5.61
N CYS A 31 9.42 13.60 5.72
CA CYS A 31 8.47 13.53 4.60
C CYS A 31 8.94 14.29 3.35
N ARG A 32 9.78 15.32 3.51
CA ARG A 32 10.31 16.13 2.40
C ARG A 32 11.49 15.51 1.65
N THR A 33 12.21 14.60 2.29
CA THR A 33 13.49 14.07 1.78
C THR A 33 13.46 12.56 1.56
N ALA A 34 12.40 11.90 2.03
CA ALA A 34 12.20 10.47 1.83
C ALA A 34 11.90 10.13 0.37
N ASP A 35 12.42 8.99 -0.10
CA ASP A 35 12.07 8.43 -1.41
C ASP A 35 10.64 7.86 -1.44
N TYR A 36 10.16 7.35 -0.30
CA TYR A 36 8.85 6.69 -0.16
C TYR A 36 8.10 7.22 1.06
N LEU A 37 6.80 7.43 0.92
CA LEU A 37 5.92 7.89 2.00
C LEU A 37 4.89 6.80 2.26
N PHE A 38 4.86 6.27 3.48
CA PHE A 38 3.90 5.24 3.88
C PHE A 38 2.92 5.77 4.91
N SER A 39 1.66 5.38 4.76
CA SER A 39 0.58 5.62 5.73
C SER A 39 -0.39 4.45 5.73
N GLU A 40 -1.08 4.22 6.84
CA GLU A 40 -2.15 3.21 6.94
C GLU A 40 -3.53 3.86 6.87
N ASP A 41 -3.61 5.14 7.22
CA ASP A 41 -4.86 5.88 7.28
C ASP A 41 -4.73 7.21 6.53
N ALA A 42 -5.51 7.32 5.45
CA ALA A 42 -5.58 8.53 4.63
C ALA A 42 -6.20 9.72 5.36
N THR A 43 -6.94 9.49 6.45
CA THR A 43 -7.54 10.55 7.28
C THR A 43 -6.62 11.02 8.40
N CYS A 44 -5.48 10.34 8.61
CA CYS A 44 -4.50 10.71 9.60
C CYS A 44 -3.94 12.12 9.33
N ALA A 45 -3.83 12.95 10.37
CA ALA A 45 -3.55 14.38 10.23
C ALA A 45 -2.23 14.71 9.50
N ASP A 46 -1.19 13.90 9.69
CA ASP A 46 0.08 14.09 8.99
C ASP A 46 0.02 13.65 7.52
N THR A 47 -0.81 12.66 7.19
CA THR A 47 -1.05 12.19 5.82
C THR A 47 -1.92 13.19 5.06
N MET A 48 -2.97 13.71 5.70
CA MET A 48 -3.79 14.80 5.17
C MET A 48 -2.95 16.04 4.82
N ARG A 49 -1.97 16.38 5.67
CA ARG A 49 -1.02 17.48 5.37
C ARG A 49 -0.23 17.24 4.07
N ILE A 50 0.11 15.99 3.75
CA ILE A 50 0.75 15.64 2.48
C ILE A 50 -0.24 15.84 1.33
N PHE A 51 -1.48 15.36 1.44
CA PHE A 51 -2.49 15.52 0.39
C PHE A 51 -2.84 16.98 0.09
N GLU A 52 -2.79 17.84 1.12
CA GLU A 52 -3.00 19.28 0.99
C GLU A 52 -1.74 20.05 0.53
N SER A 53 -0.59 19.37 0.45
CA SER A 53 0.67 20.00 0.02
C SER A 53 0.67 20.33 -1.47
N LYS A 54 1.49 21.32 -1.85
CA LYS A 54 1.65 21.68 -3.27
C LYS A 54 2.22 20.54 -4.09
N ASP A 55 3.07 19.71 -3.50
CA ASP A 55 3.73 18.63 -4.23
C ASP A 55 2.76 17.52 -4.57
N TYR A 56 1.81 17.24 -3.69
CA TYR A 56 0.75 16.29 -4.01
C TYR A 56 -0.14 16.84 -5.13
N LEU A 57 -0.59 18.09 -5.01
CA LEU A 57 -1.41 18.76 -6.03
C LEU A 57 -0.71 18.91 -7.39
N TRP A 58 0.61 18.95 -7.41
CA TRP A 58 1.42 18.97 -8.63
C TRP A 58 1.90 17.59 -9.09
N ASN A 59 1.33 16.51 -8.53
CA ASN A 59 1.65 15.12 -8.89
C ASN A 59 3.14 14.77 -8.73
N LYS A 60 3.81 15.37 -7.74
CA LYS A 60 5.24 15.14 -7.44
C LYS A 60 5.47 14.09 -6.36
N VAL A 61 4.46 13.84 -5.52
CA VAL A 61 4.54 12.86 -4.42
C VAL A 61 3.32 11.95 -4.42
N ALA A 62 3.54 10.69 -4.10
CA ALA A 62 2.50 9.70 -3.84
C ALA A 62 2.69 9.12 -2.44
N VAL A 63 1.58 8.86 -1.76
CA VAL A 63 1.57 8.13 -0.49
C VAL A 63 1.19 6.68 -0.79
N PHE A 64 1.81 5.73 -0.11
CA PHE A 64 1.54 4.31 -0.24
C PHE A 64 0.99 3.73 1.05
N HIS A 65 0.14 2.72 0.94
CA HIS A 65 -0.36 1.96 2.08
C HIS A 65 0.76 1.13 2.72
N SER A 66 0.84 1.12 4.06
CA SER A 66 1.88 0.41 4.83
C SER A 66 1.91 -1.10 4.54
N LEU A 67 0.75 -1.72 4.22
CA LEU A 67 0.62 -3.14 3.84
C LEU A 67 1.52 -3.58 2.69
N PHE A 68 2.02 -2.65 1.87
CA PHE A 68 3.07 -2.96 0.89
C PHE A 68 4.26 -3.68 1.54
N LEU A 69 4.64 -3.26 2.75
CA LEU A 69 5.74 -3.85 3.49
C LEU A 69 5.43 -5.27 3.96
N SER A 70 4.23 -5.50 4.48
CA SER A 70 3.75 -6.83 4.87
C SER A 70 3.69 -7.78 3.67
N ALA A 71 3.25 -7.29 2.51
CA ALA A 71 3.26 -8.05 1.27
C ALA A 71 4.68 -8.38 0.80
N CYS A 72 5.63 -7.45 0.93
CA CYS A 72 7.03 -7.67 0.62
C CYS A 72 7.66 -8.71 1.56
N GLU A 73 7.33 -8.66 2.85
CA GLU A 73 7.79 -9.63 3.85
C GLU A 73 7.29 -11.03 3.53
N ARG A 74 5.98 -11.19 3.28
CA ARG A 74 5.38 -12.48 2.93
C ARG A 74 5.98 -13.10 1.66
N ARG A 75 6.29 -12.27 0.65
CA ARG A 75 6.88 -12.75 -0.60
C ARG A 75 8.41 -12.79 -0.59
N GLN A 76 9.03 -12.32 0.49
CA GLN A 76 10.49 -12.17 0.62
C GLN A 76 11.11 -11.43 -0.59
N SER A 77 10.37 -10.51 -1.23
CA SER A 77 10.83 -9.84 -2.46
C SER A 77 10.01 -8.60 -2.81
N VAL A 78 10.68 -7.43 -2.82
CA VAL A 78 10.13 -6.17 -3.38
C VAL A 78 9.91 -6.19 -4.88
N LYS A 79 10.62 -7.05 -5.63
CA LYS A 79 10.48 -7.11 -7.09
C LYS A 79 9.20 -7.82 -7.52
N SER A 80 8.66 -8.65 -6.63
CA SER A 80 7.44 -9.43 -6.85
C SER A 80 6.16 -8.70 -6.46
N VAL A 81 6.28 -7.58 -5.71
CA VAL A 81 5.14 -6.78 -5.25
C VAL A 81 5.11 -5.47 -6.02
N CYS A 82 4.01 -5.21 -6.73
CA CYS A 82 3.84 -3.95 -7.44
C CYS A 82 3.41 -2.86 -6.44
N ILE A 83 4.32 -1.96 -6.08
CA ILE A 83 4.01 -0.86 -5.14
C ILE A 83 2.86 0.04 -5.64
N GLY A 84 2.64 0.11 -6.95
CA GLY A 84 1.51 0.83 -7.54
C GLY A 84 0.13 0.30 -7.14
N HIS A 85 0.05 -0.97 -6.71
CA HIS A 85 -1.17 -1.55 -6.14
C HIS A 85 -1.48 -1.05 -4.75
N TYR A 86 -0.55 -0.35 -4.11
CA TYR A 86 -0.65 0.17 -2.75
C TYR A 86 -0.64 1.69 -2.72
N VAL A 87 -0.92 2.38 -3.83
CA VAL A 87 -1.06 3.86 -3.80
C VAL A 87 -2.24 4.20 -2.89
N LEU A 88 -2.02 5.00 -1.85
CA LEU A 88 -3.05 5.47 -0.94
C LEU A 88 -3.54 6.86 -1.36
N PRO A 89 -4.70 6.97 -2.04
CA PRO A 89 -5.28 8.28 -2.36
C PRO A 89 -6.04 8.87 -1.16
N PRO A 90 -6.42 10.15 -1.21
CA PRO A 90 -7.29 10.77 -0.21
C PRO A 90 -8.58 9.98 0.00
N ALA A 91 -9.11 9.98 1.23
CA ALA A 91 -10.29 9.19 1.60
C ALA A 91 -11.49 9.42 0.68
N SER A 92 -11.75 10.67 0.28
CA SER A 92 -12.82 11.01 -0.66
C SER A 92 -12.67 10.32 -2.02
N VAL A 93 -11.44 10.19 -2.51
CA VAL A 93 -11.14 9.49 -3.77
C VAL A 93 -11.29 7.98 -3.57
N GLN A 94 -10.90 7.44 -2.42
CA GLN A 94 -11.12 6.03 -2.11
C GLN A 94 -12.62 5.68 -2.14
N ASP A 95 -13.47 6.53 -1.57
CA ASP A 95 -14.92 6.30 -1.56
C ASP A 95 -15.52 6.28 -2.97
N GLU A 96 -15.07 7.18 -3.85
CA GLU A 96 -15.47 7.18 -5.26
C GLU A 96 -14.98 5.91 -5.98
N VAL A 97 -13.73 5.51 -5.78
CA VAL A 97 -13.18 4.28 -6.37
C VAL A 97 -13.95 3.05 -5.88
N ARG A 98 -14.30 2.98 -4.59
CA ARG A 98 -15.13 1.91 -4.03
C ARG A 98 -16.51 1.83 -4.70
N GLN A 99 -17.11 2.97 -5.00
CA GLN A 99 -18.41 3.04 -5.66
C GLN A 99 -18.35 2.63 -7.13
N VAL A 100 -17.26 2.96 -7.85
CA VAL A 100 -17.16 2.77 -9.30
C VAL A 100 -16.48 1.44 -9.68
N VAL A 101 -15.37 1.13 -9.03
CA VAL A 101 -14.49 -0.01 -9.38
C VAL A 101 -14.64 -1.13 -8.34
N GLY A 102 -14.93 -0.79 -7.09
CA GLY A 102 -15.00 -1.72 -5.97
C GLY A 102 -13.82 -1.56 -5.01
N ARG A 103 -13.62 -2.56 -4.16
CA ARG A 103 -12.61 -2.54 -3.09
C ARG A 103 -11.18 -2.35 -3.60
N LEU A 104 -10.38 -1.65 -2.80
CA LEU A 104 -8.95 -1.45 -3.05
C LEU A 104 -8.19 -2.75 -2.75
N ILE A 105 -7.10 -3.01 -3.46
CA ILE A 105 -6.39 -4.31 -3.43
C ILE A 105 -5.96 -4.68 -2.01
N TRP A 106 -5.49 -3.71 -1.23
CA TRP A 106 -5.00 -3.94 0.13
C TRP A 106 -6.12 -4.18 1.16
N GLU A 107 -7.38 -3.83 0.85
CA GLU A 107 -8.52 -4.13 1.73
C GLU A 107 -8.84 -5.63 1.80
N PHE A 108 -8.44 -6.40 0.79
CA PHE A 108 -8.58 -7.86 0.81
C PHE A 108 -7.53 -8.55 1.67
N GLU A 109 -6.33 -7.96 1.82
CA GLU A 109 -5.25 -8.56 2.61
C GLU A 109 -5.50 -8.41 4.11
N ASP A 110 -6.15 -7.31 4.55
CA ASP A 110 -6.54 -7.12 5.95
C ASP A 110 -7.54 -8.18 6.43
N GLU A 111 -8.54 -8.53 5.63
CA GLU A 111 -9.53 -9.56 6.00
C GLU A 111 -8.89 -10.96 6.12
N LEU A 112 -7.95 -11.30 5.23
CA LEU A 112 -7.22 -12.57 5.29
C LEU A 112 -6.29 -12.65 6.51
N SER A 113 -5.68 -11.52 6.89
CA SER A 113 -4.85 -11.41 8.09
C SER A 113 -5.67 -11.64 9.37
N VAL A 114 -6.91 -11.16 9.42
CA VAL A 114 -7.84 -11.35 10.54
C VAL A 114 -8.41 -12.78 10.57
N ALA A 115 -8.71 -13.35 9.40
CA ALA A 115 -9.22 -14.72 9.29
C ALA A 115 -8.16 -15.78 9.63
N GLN A 116 -6.87 -15.49 9.38
CA GLN A 116 -5.76 -16.41 9.63
C GLN A 116 -5.24 -16.38 11.09
N GLY A 117 -5.85 -15.58 11.97
CA GLY A 117 -5.55 -15.52 13.40
C GLY A 117 -6.02 -16.73 14.23
N PHE A 118 -6.66 -17.74 13.64
CA PHE A 118 -7.17 -18.93 14.32
C PHE A 118 -6.98 -20.21 13.48
N SER A 119 -5.72 -20.58 13.19
CA SER A 119 -5.39 -21.96 12.80
C SER A 119 -3.90 -22.20 12.96
N SER A 120 -3.48 -22.54 14.18
CA SER A 120 -2.17 -23.17 14.39
C SER A 120 -2.22 -24.64 13.96
N GLN A 121 -1.08 -25.11 13.43
CA GLN A 121 -0.68 -26.50 13.14
C GLN A 121 -1.19 -27.03 11.78
N THR A 122 -0.41 -27.69 10.92
CA THR A 122 0.82 -28.48 11.10
C THR A 122 1.77 -28.36 9.90
N GLU A 123 3.04 -28.64 10.20
CA GLU A 123 4.14 -28.94 9.30
C GLU A 123 3.77 -30.03 8.28
N ASP A 124 4.16 -29.91 7.01
CA ASP A 124 4.68 -31.07 6.27
C ASP A 124 5.60 -30.66 5.12
N GLU A 125 6.77 -31.26 5.12
CA GLU A 125 7.87 -31.14 4.19
C GLU A 125 7.83 -32.39 3.31
N CYS A 126 7.64 -32.30 1.98
CA CYS A 126 8.26 -33.27 1.07
C CYS A 126 8.09 -32.99 -0.43
N SER A 127 9.24 -32.81 -1.08
CA SER A 127 9.79 -33.62 -2.17
C SER A 127 8.98 -33.98 -3.44
N GLU A 128 9.69 -33.82 -4.56
CA GLU A 128 9.35 -34.29 -5.91
C GLU A 128 9.24 -35.83 -6.00
N VAL A 129 8.51 -36.31 -7.03
CA VAL A 129 8.84 -37.41 -7.98
C VAL A 129 7.65 -38.34 -8.33
N SER A 130 7.36 -38.37 -9.65
CA SER A 130 6.87 -39.47 -10.52
C SER A 130 5.46 -40.10 -10.41
N LYS A 131 4.64 -39.75 -11.41
CA LYS A 131 3.98 -40.60 -12.45
C LYS A 131 3.72 -42.09 -12.14
N SER A 132 2.43 -42.49 -12.09
CA SER A 132 1.89 -43.69 -12.78
C SER A 132 0.34 -43.76 -12.70
N ASN A 133 -0.28 -44.33 -13.74
CA ASN A 133 -1.72 -44.43 -14.01
C ASN A 133 -2.36 -45.70 -13.41
N SER A 134 -3.63 -45.65 -13.00
CA SER A 134 -4.76 -46.57 -13.35
C SER A 134 -5.94 -46.42 -12.36
N GLY A 135 -7.18 -46.28 -12.85
CA GLY A 135 -8.42 -46.19 -12.03
C GLY A 135 -9.18 -47.52 -11.94
N PRO A 136 -10.52 -47.52 -11.72
CA PRO A 136 -11.32 -46.78 -10.75
C PRO A 136 -12.05 -47.75 -9.77
N SER A 137 -12.50 -47.28 -8.61
CA SER A 137 -13.51 -48.00 -7.79
C SER A 137 -14.29 -47.01 -6.92
N ASP A 138 -15.61 -46.98 -7.14
CA ASP A 138 -16.63 -46.28 -6.37
C ASP A 138 -16.75 -46.85 -4.95
N THR A 139 -16.75 -46.00 -3.92
CA THR A 139 -17.78 -46.02 -2.86
C THR A 139 -17.74 -44.68 -2.12
N GLY A 140 -18.90 -44.03 -2.00
CA GLY A 140 -19.03 -42.63 -1.59
C GLY A 140 -18.77 -42.36 -0.11
N SER A 141 -18.30 -41.13 0.15
CA SER A 141 -18.54 -40.42 1.39
C SER A 141 -18.45 -38.92 1.09
N GLU A 142 -19.43 -38.19 1.58
CA GLU A 142 -19.75 -36.81 1.21
C GLU A 142 -18.62 -35.86 1.60
N SER A 143 -18.14 -35.10 0.59
CA SER A 143 -17.05 -34.13 0.69
C SER A 143 -17.65 -32.73 0.77
N GLU A 144 -17.35 -32.00 1.84
CA GLU A 144 -17.32 -30.54 1.84
C GLU A 144 -15.90 -30.13 2.26
N ALA A 145 -14.96 -30.26 1.33
CA ALA A 145 -13.65 -29.62 1.43
C ALA A 145 -13.84 -28.10 1.26
N PRO A 146 -13.11 -27.24 2.00
CA PRO A 146 -13.12 -25.81 1.72
C PRO A 146 -12.57 -25.64 0.30
N GLN A 147 -13.41 -25.09 -0.57
CA GLN A 147 -13.01 -24.73 -1.93
C GLN A 147 -11.77 -23.84 -1.81
N SER A 148 -10.64 -24.35 -2.31
CA SER A 148 -9.50 -23.54 -2.70
C SER A 148 -10.02 -22.55 -3.73
N VAL A 149 -10.39 -21.35 -3.28
CA VAL A 149 -10.76 -20.26 -4.16
C VAL A 149 -9.47 -19.80 -4.80
N HIS A 150 -9.20 -20.40 -5.95
CA HIS A 150 -8.25 -19.92 -6.92
C HIS A 150 -8.62 -18.45 -7.17
N CYS A 151 -7.84 -17.52 -6.64
CA CYS A 151 -7.96 -16.11 -7.02
C CYS A 151 -7.97 -16.08 -8.54
N PRO A 152 -8.96 -15.44 -9.19
CA PRO A 152 -8.90 -15.29 -10.62
C PRO A 152 -7.69 -14.40 -10.87
N VAL A 153 -6.60 -15.06 -11.31
CA VAL A 153 -5.48 -14.39 -11.94
C VAL A 153 -6.04 -13.90 -13.26
N THR A 154 -6.79 -12.80 -13.20
CA THR A 154 -6.86 -11.89 -14.33
C THR A 154 -5.45 -11.37 -14.48
N ASP A 155 -4.69 -12.10 -15.29
CA ASP A 155 -3.41 -11.73 -15.87
C ASP A 155 -3.64 -10.56 -16.85
N MET A 156 -4.39 -9.54 -16.43
CA MET A 156 -4.22 -8.21 -16.96
C MET A 156 -2.86 -7.80 -16.44
N ARG A 157 -1.86 -8.02 -17.30
CA ARG A 157 -0.53 -7.42 -17.27
C ARG A 157 -0.65 -5.99 -16.76
N SER A 158 -0.63 -5.84 -15.44
CA SER A 158 -0.86 -4.58 -14.75
C SER A 158 0.30 -3.73 -15.20
N GLY A 159 0.06 -2.70 -16.01
CA GLY A 159 1.10 -1.80 -16.54
C GLY A 159 1.81 -0.98 -15.45
N TYR A 160 1.71 -1.41 -14.21
CA TYR A 160 2.28 -0.78 -13.03
C TYR A 160 3.75 -1.14 -12.94
N ILE A 161 4.51 -0.13 -12.59
CA ILE A 161 5.96 -0.15 -12.63
C ILE A 161 6.45 -0.62 -11.26
N SER A 162 7.45 -1.52 -11.23
CA SER A 162 8.10 -1.97 -9.99
C SER A 162 8.65 -0.79 -9.19
N MET A 163 8.74 -0.93 -7.86
CA MET A 163 9.27 0.09 -6.96
C MET A 163 10.66 0.62 -7.37
N ASP A 164 11.51 -0.23 -7.96
CA ASP A 164 12.85 0.14 -8.42
C ASP A 164 12.84 1.02 -9.68
N ASN A 165 11.73 1.01 -10.41
CA ASN A 165 11.58 1.68 -11.71
C ASN A 165 10.71 2.94 -11.61
N LEU A 166 10.24 3.32 -10.42
CA LEU A 166 9.53 4.58 -10.20
C LEU A 166 10.49 5.75 -10.37
N GLN A 167 10.10 6.73 -11.19
CA GLN A 167 10.84 7.98 -11.33
C GLN A 167 10.80 8.72 -9.99
N LYS A 168 11.97 8.92 -9.39
CA LYS A 168 12.11 9.65 -8.14
C LYS A 168 11.95 11.15 -8.40
N TYR A 169 11.15 11.82 -7.59
CA TYR A 169 11.10 13.28 -7.56
C TYR A 169 12.38 13.82 -6.91
N SER A 170 13.04 14.77 -7.57
CA SER A 170 14.33 15.34 -7.13
C SER A 170 14.25 16.79 -6.65
N GLY A 171 13.05 17.37 -6.62
CA GLY A 171 12.85 18.73 -6.13
C GLY A 171 12.54 18.79 -4.63
N ASP A 172 12.52 19.99 -4.08
CA ASP A 172 12.13 20.22 -2.69
C ASP A 172 10.61 20.13 -2.54
N LEU A 173 10.14 19.39 -1.53
CA LEU A 173 8.73 19.37 -1.15
C LEU A 173 8.39 20.62 -0.31
N CYS A 174 7.32 21.35 -0.63
CA CYS A 174 6.88 22.59 -0.01
C CYS A 174 5.46 22.47 0.61
N ASP A 175 5.33 22.71 1.92
CA ASP A 175 4.04 22.67 2.60
C ASP A 175 3.18 23.90 2.26
N PHE A 176 1.90 23.65 2.01
CA PHE A 176 0.91 24.71 1.94
C PHE A 176 0.51 25.12 3.36
N HIS A 177 0.71 26.41 3.68
CA HIS A 177 0.18 27.02 4.89
C HIS A 177 -1.01 27.89 4.46
N PRO A 178 -2.26 27.45 4.70
CA PRO A 178 -3.47 28.15 4.24
C PRO A 178 -3.56 29.61 4.73
N GLY A 179 -2.81 29.97 5.75
CA GLY A 179 -2.77 31.33 6.31
C GLY A 179 -2.02 32.37 5.47
N SER A 180 -1.37 32.05 4.36
CA SER A 180 -0.48 33.00 3.64
C SER A 180 -1.08 33.66 2.39
N LEU A 181 -2.34 33.40 2.06
CA LEU A 181 -3.02 34.09 0.95
C LEU A 181 -3.41 35.50 1.41
N ARG A 182 -2.56 36.49 1.10
CA ARG A 182 -2.93 37.90 1.25
C ARG A 182 -3.78 38.31 0.07
N CYS A 183 -4.96 38.87 0.33
CA CYS A 183 -5.78 39.48 -0.70
C CYS A 183 -4.95 40.57 -1.41
N SER A 184 -4.82 40.49 -2.73
CA SER A 184 -4.06 41.46 -3.55
C SER A 184 -4.65 42.88 -3.49
N HIS A 185 -5.90 43.01 -3.02
CA HIS A 185 -6.60 44.28 -2.91
C HIS A 185 -6.42 44.96 -1.54
N CYS A 186 -6.40 44.21 -0.43
CA CYS A 186 -6.32 44.80 0.92
C CYS A 186 -5.11 44.36 1.76
N LYS A 187 -4.29 43.43 1.26
CA LYS A 187 -3.10 42.84 1.93
C LYS A 187 -3.39 42.19 3.29
N GLY A 188 -4.66 42.01 3.68
CA GLY A 188 -5.08 41.32 4.90
C GLY A 188 -5.07 39.79 4.75
N HIS A 189 -4.90 39.11 5.88
CA HIS A 189 -5.07 37.67 6.00
C HIS A 189 -6.55 37.38 6.28
N CYS A 190 -7.21 36.64 5.38
CA CYS A 190 -8.65 36.27 5.41
C CYS A 190 -9.64 37.44 5.22
N CYS A 191 -10.14 37.62 3.99
CA CYS A 191 -11.34 38.43 3.73
C CYS A 191 -12.56 37.51 3.55
N PRO A 192 -13.54 37.52 4.46
CA PRO A 192 -14.84 36.93 4.22
C PRO A 192 -15.75 38.03 3.70
N LEU A 193 -15.82 38.24 2.39
CA LEU A 193 -16.88 39.04 1.74
C LEU A 193 -16.71 38.94 0.22
N HIS A 194 -17.46 38.01 -0.38
CA HIS A 194 -18.26 38.23 -1.59
C HIS A 194 -19.07 36.95 -1.79
N THR A 195 -20.26 36.92 -1.19
CA THR A 195 -21.40 36.08 -1.61
C THR A 195 -21.68 36.22 -3.08
#